data_AF-A0A0M2UWZ9-F1
#
_entry.id   AF-A0A0M2UWZ9-F1
#
_cell.length_a   1.000
_cell.length_b   1.000
_cell.length_c   1.000
_cell.angle_alpha   90.00
_cell.angle_beta   90.00
_cell.angle_gamma   90.00
#
_symmetry.space_group_name_H-M   'P 1'
#
loop_
_entity.id
_entity.type
_entity.pdbx_description
1 polymer ?
#
loop_
_entity_poly.entity_id
_entity_poly.type
_entity_poly.pdbx_seq_one_letter_code
_entity_poly.pdbx_strand_id
1 'polypeptide(L)'
;MLNISKDKKIILYVGRLTELKGIEYLLEALNKLSKDGFTFVAIGHGNLKNRVEKYCKDNEIDCRLTGIIPNSDLPSYYKLATVFVLRKTGAGFLGCRRI
;
A
#
# COMPACT_ATOMS: atom_id res chain seq x y z
N MET A 1 4.53 4.38 16.21
CA MET A 1 3.43 5.07 15.49
C MET A 1 4.00 5.69 14.22
N LEU A 2 3.40 5.45 13.06
CA LEU A 2 3.81 6.13 11.83
C LEU A 2 3.33 7.58 11.89
N ASN A 3 4.26 8.52 11.90
CA ASN A 3 3.95 9.95 11.86
C ASN A 3 3.51 10.31 10.43
N ILE A 4 2.22 10.14 10.13
CA ILE A 4 1.60 10.59 8.86
C ILE A 4 0.62 11.69 9.23
N SER A 5 0.74 12.86 8.60
CA SER A 5 -0.17 13.99 8.83
C SER A 5 -1.61 13.58 8.49
N LYS A 6 -2.58 13.97 9.32
CA LYS A 6 -4.01 13.61 9.15
C LYS A 6 -4.59 14.09 7.82
N ASP A 7 -3.97 15.09 7.19
CA ASP A 7 -4.40 15.68 5.91
C ASP A 7 -3.82 14.99 4.68
N LYS A 8 -2.90 14.03 4.83
CA LYS A 8 -2.34 13.27 3.70
C LYS A 8 -3.26 12.10 3.33
N LYS A 9 -3.55 11.96 2.03
CA LYS A 9 -4.24 10.79 1.50
C LYS A 9 -3.37 9.55 1.72
N ILE A 10 -3.88 8.56 2.45
CA ILE A 10 -3.15 7.30 2.72
C ILE A 10 -3.77 6.18 1.87
N ILE A 11 -2.94 5.54 1.05
CA ILE A 11 -3.31 4.33 0.32
C ILE A 11 -2.69 3.15 1.06
N LEU A 12 -3.53 2.30 1.63
CA LEU A 12 -3.10 1.15 2.41
C LEU A 12 -3.22 -0.13 1.58
N TYR A 13 -2.14 -0.93 1.55
CA TYR A 13 -2.14 -2.30 1.05
C TYR A 13 -1.81 -3.26 2.19
N VAL A 14 -2.62 -4.29 2.40
CA VAL A 14 -2.37 -5.32 3.41
C VAL A 14 -2.32 -6.69 2.72
N GLY A 15 -1.17 -7.34 2.76
CA GLY A 15 -1.00 -8.69 2.22
C GLY A 15 0.44 -9.04 1.82
N ARG A 16 0.63 -10.30 1.43
CA ARG A 16 1.94 -10.79 0.93
C ARG A 16 2.39 -10.01 -0.32
N LEU A 17 3.66 -9.63 -0.35
CA LEU A 17 4.31 -8.94 -1.49
C LEU A 17 4.99 -9.98 -2.40
N THR A 18 4.20 -10.72 -3.19
CA THR A 18 4.68 -11.79 -4.07
C THR A 18 4.28 -11.53 -5.52
N GLU A 19 5.04 -12.03 -6.50
CA GLU A 19 4.81 -11.84 -7.95
C GLU A 19 3.41 -12.24 -8.41
N LEU A 20 2.87 -13.33 -7.87
CA LEU A 20 1.50 -13.80 -8.13
C LEU A 20 0.41 -12.81 -7.67
N LYS A 21 0.79 -11.75 -6.95
CA LYS A 21 -0.10 -10.67 -6.53
C LYS A 21 0.19 -9.39 -7.29
N GLY A 22 0.61 -9.47 -8.56
CA GLY A 22 0.59 -8.43 -9.60
C GLY A 22 0.75 -6.99 -9.12
N ILE A 23 1.67 -6.76 -8.18
CA ILE A 23 1.84 -5.49 -7.49
C ILE A 23 2.28 -4.39 -8.45
N GLU A 24 2.83 -4.80 -9.60
CA GLU A 24 3.19 -3.95 -10.72
C GLU A 24 2.02 -3.05 -11.17
N TYR A 25 0.79 -3.57 -11.29
CA TYR A 25 -0.37 -2.75 -11.63
C TYR A 25 -0.71 -1.72 -10.56
N LEU A 26 -0.50 -2.07 -9.28
CA LEU A 26 -0.69 -1.13 -8.17
C LEU A 26 0.39 -0.05 -8.23
N LEU A 27 1.64 -0.41 -8.47
CA LEU A 27 2.74 0.55 -8.59
C LEU A 27 2.53 1.52 -9.77
N GLU A 28 2.06 1.02 -10.91
CA GLU A 28 1.74 1.87 -12.06
C GLU A 28 0.59 2.84 -11.75
N ALA A 29 -0.45 2.36 -11.06
CA ALA A 29 -1.56 3.22 -10.62
C ALA A 29 -1.09 4.28 -9.60
N LEU A 30 -0.23 3.89 -8.66
CA LEU A 30 0.38 4.81 -7.69
C LEU A 30 1.23 5.87 -8.40
N ASN A 31 1.98 5.50 -9.43
CA ASN A 31 2.77 6.45 -10.21
C ASN A 31 1.89 7.48 -10.93
N LYS A 32 0.75 7.06 -11.49
CA LYS A 32 -0.21 7.98 -12.12
C LYS A 32 -0.85 8.94 -11.12
N LEU A 33 -1.04 8.49 -9.87
CA LEU A 33 -1.63 9.27 -8.79
C LEU A 33 -0.59 10.14 -8.04
N SER A 34 0.71 10.00 -8.30
CA SER A 34 1.78 10.59 -7.45
C SER A 34 1.66 12.12 -7.37
N LYS A 35 1.14 12.73 -8.43
CA LYS A 35 0.85 14.16 -8.55
C LYS A 35 -0.25 14.66 -7.60
N ASP A 36 -1.11 13.77 -7.10
CA ASP A 36 -2.25 14.12 -6.22
C ASP A 36 -1.89 14.16 -4.72
N GLY A 37 -0.62 13.91 -4.38
CA GLY A 37 -0.10 13.98 -3.02
C GLY A 37 -0.67 12.91 -2.09
N PHE A 38 -0.04 11.74 -2.03
CA PHE A 38 -0.44 10.65 -1.14
C PHE A 38 0.78 9.97 -0.48
N THR A 39 0.53 9.20 0.57
CA THR A 39 1.49 8.26 1.16
C THR A 39 0.99 6.83 0.95
N PHE A 40 1.79 5.99 0.30
CA PHE A 40 1.49 4.57 0.14
C PHE A 40 2.05 3.78 1.32
N VAL A 41 1.21 3.02 2.00
CA VAL A 41 1.60 2.15 3.11
C VAL A 41 1.35 0.71 2.72
N ALA A 42 2.40 -0.12 2.69
CA ALA A 42 2.26 -1.54 2.45
C ALA A 42 2.62 -2.34 3.71
N ILE A 43 1.66 -3.13 4.16
CA ILE A 43 1.73 -3.98 5.33
C ILE A 43 1.77 -5.44 4.87
N GLY A 44 2.84 -6.13 5.24
CA GLY A 44 3.06 -7.52 4.87
C GLY A 44 4.50 -7.78 4.45
N HIS A 45 4.80 -9.05 4.23
CA HIS A 45 6.12 -9.53 3.85
C HIS A 45 6.08 -10.24 2.49
N GLY A 46 7.19 -10.21 1.77
CA GLY A 46 7.37 -10.97 0.55
C GLY A 46 8.64 -10.60 -0.20
N ASN A 47 9.02 -11.43 -1.18
CA ASN A 47 10.23 -11.28 -1.97
C ASN A 47 10.25 -9.98 -2.80
N LEU A 48 9.09 -9.37 -3.07
CA LEU A 48 9.01 -8.14 -3.85
C LEU A 48 9.21 -6.85 -3.05
N LYS A 49 9.44 -6.91 -1.74
CA LYS A 49 9.63 -5.71 -0.91
C LYS A 49 10.69 -4.76 -1.50
N ASN A 50 11.87 -5.28 -1.83
CA ASN A 50 12.98 -4.49 -2.38
C ASN A 50 12.64 -3.89 -3.74
N ARG A 51 11.88 -4.62 -4.57
CA ARG A 51 11.44 -4.14 -5.89
C ARG A 51 10.45 -2.99 -5.77
N VAL A 52 9.50 -3.09 -4.84
CA VAL A 52 8.54 -2.01 -4.54
C VAL A 52 9.27 -0.79 -4.01
N GLU A 53 10.18 -0.97 -3.04
CA GLU A 53 10.95 0.13 -2.46
C GLU A 53 11.77 0.86 -3.52
N LYS A 54 12.46 0.11 -4.38
CA LYS A 54 13.21 0.67 -5.51
C LYS A 54 12.30 1.43 -6.47
N TYR A 55 11.17 0.85 -6.87
CA TYR A 55 10.23 1.51 -7.77
C TYR A 55 9.71 2.82 -7.20
N CYS A 56 9.33 2.83 -5.92
CA CYS A 56 8.83 4.04 -5.27
C CYS A 56 9.93 5.10 -5.15
N LYS A 57 11.18 4.71 -4.87
CA LYS A 57 12.31 5.63 -4.86
C LYS A 57 12.57 6.22 -6.26
N ASP A 58 12.58 5.40 -7.29
CA ASP A 58 12.87 5.80 -8.67
C ASP A 58 11.77 6.72 -9.25
N ASN A 59 10.53 6.66 -8.72
CA ASN A 59 9.39 7.46 -9.17
C ASN A 59 8.96 8.53 -8.13
N GLU A 60 9.80 8.81 -7.12
CA GLU A 60 9.53 9.82 -6.08
C GLU A 60 8.18 9.63 -5.34
N ILE A 61 7.74 8.37 -5.19
CA ILE A 61 6.51 8.01 -4.49
C ILE A 61 6.81 7.86 -2.99
N ASP A 62 6.13 8.62 -2.14
CA ASP A 62 6.20 8.45 -0.67
C ASP A 62 5.61 7.09 -0.27
N CYS A 63 6.49 6.11 -0.06
CA CYS A 63 6.12 4.74 0.28
C CYS A 63 6.67 4.34 1.65
N ARG A 64 5.88 3.55 2.38
CA ARG A 64 6.23 3.03 3.70
C ARG A 64 5.93 1.53 3.76
N LEU A 65 6.98 0.74 3.78
CA LEU A 65 6.91 -0.73 3.84
C LEU A 65 7.11 -1.18 5.28
N THR A 66 6.02 -1.46 5.99
CA THR A 66 6.07 -1.71 7.44
C THR A 66 6.47 -3.14 7.79
N GLY A 67 6.42 -4.07 6.83
CA GLY A 67 6.61 -5.49 7.12
C GLY A 67 5.40 -6.11 7.83
N ILE A 68 5.64 -7.19 8.58
CA ILE A 68 4.60 -7.87 9.37
C ILE A 68 4.31 -7.02 10.60
N ILE A 69 3.04 -6.68 10.81
CA ILE A 69 2.59 -6.01 12.04
C ILE A 69 1.65 -6.93 12.82
N PRO A 70 1.53 -6.74 14.14
CA PRO A 70 0.55 -7.46 14.95
C PRO A 70 -0.88 -7.20 14.47
N ASN A 71 -1.74 -8.22 14.56
CA ASN A 71 -3.16 -8.08 14.22
C ASN A 71 -3.88 -7.05 15.11
N SER A 72 -3.38 -6.80 16.33
CA SER A 72 -3.89 -5.75 17.22
C SER A 72 -3.70 -4.34 16.67
N ASP A 73 -2.68 -4.13 15.84
CA ASP A 73 -2.32 -2.80 15.33
C ASP A 73 -2.99 -2.51 13.99
N LEU A 74 -3.34 -3.54 13.22
CA LEU A 74 -4.03 -3.44 11.92
C LEU A 74 -5.24 -2.49 11.94
N PRO A 75 -6.16 -2.54 12.93
CA PRO A 75 -7.30 -1.63 13.01
C PRO A 75 -6.91 -0.14 12.98
N SER A 76 -5.77 0.21 13.58
CA SER A 76 -5.27 1.60 13.58
C SER A 76 -4.83 2.04 12.19
N TYR A 77 -4.22 1.14 11.41
CA TYR A 77 -3.86 1.41 10.02
C TYR A 77 -5.10 1.54 9.13
N TYR A 78 -6.12 0.70 9.33
CA TYR A 78 -7.38 0.81 8.60
C TYR A 78 -8.08 2.15 8.86
N LYS A 79 -8.09 2.64 10.11
CA LYS A 79 -8.67 3.94 10.46
C LYS A 79 -7.92 5.14 9.88
N LEU A 80 -6.61 5.01 9.65
CA LEU A 80 -5.80 6.06 9.04
C LEU A 80 -5.89 6.04 7.51
N ALA A 81 -6.19 4.91 6.91
CA ALA A 81 -6.22 4.76 5.45
C ALA A 81 -7.40 5.52 4.84
N THR A 82 -7.13 6.38 3.86
CA THR A 82 -8.17 7.00 3.02
C THR A 82 -8.77 5.99 2.05
N VAL A 83 -7.90 5.13 1.51
CA VAL A 83 -8.25 4.07 0.58
C VAL A 83 -7.51 2.81 1.00
N PHE A 84 -8.25 1.71 1.08
CA PHE A 84 -7.67 0.39 1.29
C PHE A 84 -7.75 -0.46 0.02
N VAL A 85 -6.61 -1.03 -0.38
CA VAL A 85 -6.47 -1.93 -1.53
C VAL A 85 -6.33 -3.36 -1.01
N LEU A 86 -7.39 -4.15 -1.17
CA LEU A 86 -7.37 -5.58 -0.92
C LEU A 86 -7.27 -6.35 -2.24
N ARG A 87 -6.30 -7.26 -2.34
CA ARG A 87 -6.24 -8.20 -3.47
C ARG A 87 -6.65 -9.60 -3.03
N LYS A 88 -7.80 -10.07 -3.51
CA LYS A 88 -8.18 -11.48 -3.42
C LYS A 88 -7.43 -12.27 -4.49
N THR A 89 -6.80 -13.38 -4.10
CA THR A 89 -6.20 -14.34 -5.03
C THR A 89 -7.31 -15.28 -5.51
N GLY A 90 -7.75 -15.08 -6.75
CA GLY A 90 -8.90 -15.74 -7.38
C GLY A 90 -9.76 -14.69 -8.08
N ALA A 91 -9.89 -14.77 -9.41
CA ALA A 91 -10.58 -13.85 -10.31
C ALA A 91 -11.61 -12.91 -9.62
N GLY A 92 -11.27 -11.64 -9.40
CA GLY A 92 -12.21 -10.73 -8.75
C GLY A 92 -11.64 -9.36 -8.36
N PHE A 93 -12.18 -8.34 -9.02
CA PHE A 93 -12.25 -6.90 -8.69
C PHE A 93 -11.28 -6.31 -7.65
N LEU A 94 -10.59 -5.24 -8.07
CA LEU A 94 -10.00 -4.25 -7.17
C LEU A 94 -11.15 -3.55 -6.41
N GLY A 95 -11.44 -3.99 -5.18
CA GLY A 95 -12.41 -3.33 -4.32
C GLY A 95 -11.73 -2.18 -3.58
N CYS A 96 -11.97 -0.94 -4.02
CA CYS A 96 -11.68 0.26 -3.24
C CYS A 96 -12.85 0.48 -2.27
N ARG A 97 -12.65 0.21 -0.97
CA ARG A 97 -13.58 0.70 0.06
C ARG A 97 -12.97 1.93 0.71
N ARG A 98 -13.70 3.04 0.63
CA ARG A 98 -13.47 4.20 1.48
C ARG A 98 -13.99 3.83 2.88
N ILE A 99 -13.10 3.82 3.86
CA ILE A 99 -13.42 3.54 5.27
C ILE A 99 -13.79 4.85 5.94
#